data_AF-A0A939WJN8-F1
#
_entry.id   AF-A0A939WJN8-F1
#
_cell.length_a   1.000
_cell.length_b   1.000
_cell.length_c   1.000
_cell.angle_alpha   90.00
_cell.angle_beta   90.00
_cell.angle_gamma   90.00
#
_symmetry.space_group_name_H-M   'P 1'
#
loop_
_entity.id
_entity.type
_entity.pdbx_description
1 polymer ?
#
loop_
_entity_poly.entity_id
_entity_poly.type
_entity_poly.pdbx_seq_one_letter_code
_entity_poly.pdbx_strand_id
1 'polypeptide(L)'
;MKKFCLIAILLLVCVSFAFTEKKFDPGTTSYVNVPILKIYDHPEYYIVTYRKNGLDIGQTSVPKEWFRQGSPERKGKFRSIIGNVNPYITLWFSNGEFFSIYVNVPSNRADNVWGVAYGTQKAPDVIDPKKVAAGL
;
A
#
# COMPACT_ATOMS: atom_id res chain seq x y z
N MET A 1 22.20 -45.09 -9.48
CA MET A 1 21.81 -44.78 -8.09
C MET A 1 22.16 -43.34 -7.68
N LYS A 2 23.40 -42.85 -7.88
CA LYS A 2 23.84 -41.49 -7.49
C LYS A 2 23.06 -40.33 -8.14
N LYS A 3 22.62 -40.51 -9.40
CA LYS A 3 21.86 -39.50 -10.16
C LYS A 3 20.37 -39.39 -9.76
N PHE A 4 19.80 -40.46 -9.19
CA PHE A 4 18.41 -40.46 -8.69
C PHE A 4 18.30 -39.75 -7.34
N CYS A 5 19.33 -39.78 -6.48
CA CYS A 5 19.34 -39.01 -5.24
C CYS A 5 19.41 -37.50 -5.46
N LEU A 6 20.11 -37.03 -6.50
CA LEU A 6 20.21 -35.60 -6.81
C LEU A 6 18.85 -35.00 -7.23
N ILE A 7 18.02 -35.76 -7.95
CA ILE A 7 16.68 -35.31 -8.38
C ILE A 7 15.70 -35.29 -7.20
N ALA A 8 15.81 -36.24 -6.27
CA ALA A 8 14.99 -36.27 -5.06
C ALA A 8 15.29 -35.09 -4.11
N ILE A 9 16.56 -34.67 -4.00
CA ILE A 9 16.95 -33.51 -3.21
C ILE A 9 16.47 -32.21 -3.87
N LEU A 10 16.54 -32.11 -5.20
CA LEU A 10 16.06 -30.92 -5.93
C LEU A 10 14.53 -30.76 -5.82
N LEU A 11 13.77 -31.85 -5.83
CA LEU A 11 12.32 -31.83 -5.62
C LEU A 11 11.92 -31.48 -4.17
N LEU A 12 12.74 -31.85 -3.17
CA LEU A 12 12.48 -31.49 -1.77
C LEU A 12 12.64 -29.98 -1.50
N VAL A 13 13.55 -29.31 -2.21
CA VAL A 13 13.79 -27.86 -2.07
C VAL A 13 12.69 -27.03 -2.75
N CYS A 14 12.00 -27.56 -3.76
CA CYS A 14 10.92 -26.85 -4.45
C CYS A 14 9.60 -26.77 -3.64
N VAL A 15 9.38 -27.60 -2.63
CA VAL A 15 8.13 -27.62 -1.85
C VAL A 15 8.06 -26.46 -0.83
N SER A 16 9.19 -25.82 -0.50
CA SER A 16 9.25 -24.75 0.50
C SER A 16 8.72 -23.40 0.01
N PHE A 17 8.51 -23.22 -1.30
CA PHE A 17 7.86 -22.04 -1.86
C PHE A 17 6.35 -22.23 -2.02
N ALA A 18 5.72 -22.97 -1.11
CA ALA A 18 4.28 -22.87 -0.91
C ALA A 18 3.99 -21.44 -0.41
N PHE A 19 3.83 -20.52 -1.36
CA PHE A 19 3.21 -19.21 -1.12
C PHE A 19 1.86 -19.48 -0.49
N THR A 20 1.79 -19.37 0.84
CA THR A 20 0.52 -19.26 1.53
C THR A 20 -0.02 -17.90 1.14
N GLU A 21 -0.81 -17.85 0.07
CA GLU A 21 -1.67 -16.71 -0.20
C GLU A 21 -2.63 -16.60 1.00
N LYS A 22 -2.34 -15.69 1.93
CA LYS A 22 -3.26 -15.38 3.03
C LYS A 22 -4.55 -14.86 2.41
N LYS A 23 -5.55 -15.75 2.32
CA LYS A 23 -6.87 -15.41 1.81
C LYS A 23 -7.56 -14.45 2.78
N PHE A 24 -8.34 -13.54 2.20
CA PHE A 24 -9.22 -12.63 2.92
C PHE A 24 -10.18 -13.43 3.82
N ASP A 25 -10.14 -13.16 5.13
CA ASP A 25 -11.06 -13.75 6.11
C ASP A 25 -12.08 -12.68 6.56
N PRO A 26 -13.36 -12.81 6.18
CA PRO A 26 -14.40 -11.85 6.55
C PRO A 26 -14.58 -11.68 8.06
N GLY A 27 -14.25 -12.70 8.87
CA GLY A 27 -14.46 -12.69 10.32
C GLY A 27 -13.46 -11.82 11.10
N THR A 28 -12.36 -11.41 10.48
CA THR A 28 -11.25 -10.68 11.13
C THR A 28 -10.77 -9.48 10.31
N THR A 29 -11.52 -9.08 9.29
CA THR A 29 -11.19 -7.93 8.45
C THR A 29 -11.53 -6.64 9.18
N SER A 30 -10.59 -5.71 9.22
CA SER A 30 -10.79 -4.36 9.72
C SER A 30 -10.24 -3.33 8.72
N TYR A 31 -10.66 -2.08 8.88
CA TYR A 31 -10.16 -0.98 8.06
C TYR A 31 -9.99 0.28 8.88
N VAL A 32 -9.10 1.15 8.41
CA VAL A 32 -8.85 2.46 9.00
C VAL A 32 -8.81 3.51 7.90
N ASN A 33 -9.57 4.59 8.06
CA ASN A 33 -9.58 5.72 7.13
C ASN A 33 -8.69 6.84 7.65
N VAL A 34 -7.73 7.27 6.83
CA VAL A 34 -6.74 8.30 7.18
C VAL A 34 -6.93 9.49 6.24
N PRO A 35 -7.23 10.70 6.74
CA PRO A 35 -7.40 11.88 5.90
C PRO A 35 -6.12 12.28 5.17
N ILE A 36 -6.22 12.51 3.86
CA ILE A 36 -5.10 12.97 3.02
C ILE A 36 -5.16 14.50 2.92
N LEU A 37 -3.99 15.12 3.04
CA LEU A 37 -3.80 16.56 2.81
C LEU A 37 -3.22 16.83 1.41
N LYS A 38 -2.25 16.01 0.97
CA LYS A 38 -1.58 16.17 -0.32
C LYS A 38 -0.98 14.85 -0.79
N ILE A 39 -0.96 14.63 -2.09
CA ILE A 39 -0.23 13.54 -2.75
C ILE A 39 0.72 14.14 -3.77
N TYR A 40 2.02 13.87 -3.64
CA TYR A 40 2.99 14.21 -4.66
C TYR A 40 3.31 12.99 -5.52
N ASP A 41 3.21 13.18 -6.83
CA ASP A 41 3.53 12.19 -7.84
C ASP A 41 5.06 12.21 -8.10
N HIS A 42 5.76 11.17 -7.65
CA HIS A 42 7.18 10.92 -7.93
C HIS A 42 7.30 9.72 -8.89
N PRO A 43 8.33 9.62 -9.75
CA PRO A 43 8.44 8.52 -10.73
C PRO A 43 8.24 7.10 -10.15
N GLU A 44 8.70 6.85 -8.93
CA GLU A 44 8.71 5.50 -8.32
C GLU A 44 7.66 5.29 -7.20
N TYR A 45 7.18 6.36 -6.58
CA TYR A 45 6.27 6.30 -5.43
C TYR A 45 5.35 7.52 -5.38
N TYR A 46 4.28 7.42 -4.61
CA TYR A 46 3.48 8.57 -4.21
C TYR A 46 3.93 9.03 -2.83
N ILE A 47 4.20 10.32 -2.66
CA ILE A 47 4.40 10.89 -1.33
C ILE A 47 3.04 11.31 -0.80
N VAL A 48 2.52 10.60 0.21
CA VAL A 48 1.24 10.90 0.83
C VAL A 48 1.48 11.68 2.11
N THR A 49 0.96 12.90 2.14
CA THR A 49 0.90 13.75 3.33
C THR A 49 -0.50 13.63 3.94
N TYR A 50 -0.58 13.28 5.21
CA TYR A 50 -1.84 12.92 5.88
C TYR A 50 -1.93 13.55 7.27
N ARG A 51 -3.15 13.73 7.76
CA ARG A 51 -3.41 14.23 9.11
C ARG A 51 -3.29 13.09 10.12
N LYS A 52 -2.61 13.34 11.23
CA LYS A 52 -2.58 12.50 12.44
C LYS A 52 -3.50 13.09 13.50
N ASN A 53 -3.58 12.46 14.67
CA ASN A 53 -4.29 12.99 15.83
C ASN A 53 -4.00 14.46 16.11
N GLY A 54 -5.07 15.21 16.41
CA GLY A 54 -5.00 16.65 16.64
C GLY A 54 -4.62 17.44 15.38
N LEU A 55 -3.51 18.17 15.44
CA LEU A 55 -3.02 19.04 14.37
C LEU A 55 -1.75 18.52 13.69
N ASP A 56 -1.28 17.33 14.07
CA ASP A 56 -0.03 16.79 13.55
C ASP A 56 -0.15 16.27 12.11
N ILE A 57 0.95 16.35 11.38
CA ILE A 57 1.05 15.92 9.99
C ILE A 57 2.04 14.75 9.88
N GLY A 58 1.66 13.75 9.07
CA GLY A 58 2.51 12.66 8.66
C GLY A 58 2.85 12.74 7.19
N GLN A 59 3.99 12.19 6.83
CA GLN A 59 4.38 12.00 5.44
C GLN A 59 4.97 10.60 5.27
N THR A 60 4.61 9.93 4.18
CA THR A 60 5.11 8.59 3.86
C THR A 60 5.16 8.38 2.35
N SER A 61 5.99 7.45 1.89
CA SER A 61 6.00 7.00 0.50
C SER A 61 5.15 5.74 0.33
N VAL A 62 4.31 5.72 -0.71
CA VAL A 62 3.53 4.55 -1.13
C VAL A 62 4.05 4.10 -2.50
N PRO A 63 4.61 2.89 -2.62
CA PRO A 63 5.19 2.43 -3.89
C PRO A 63 4.16 2.43 -5.03
N LYS A 64 4.53 2.95 -6.21
CA LYS A 64 3.66 2.89 -7.39
C LYS A 64 3.40 1.46 -7.86
N GLU A 65 4.36 0.58 -7.60
CA GLU A 65 4.28 -0.84 -7.91
C GLU A 65 3.04 -1.50 -7.27
N TRP A 66 2.61 -1.02 -6.09
CA TRP A 66 1.39 -1.51 -5.44
C TRP A 66 0.14 -1.24 -6.26
N PHE A 67 0.12 -0.22 -7.13
CA PHE A 67 -1.01 0.15 -7.96
C PHE A 67 -0.92 -0.39 -9.39
N ARG A 68 0.25 -0.90 -9.81
CA ARG A 68 0.49 -1.39 -11.17
C ARG A 68 -0.29 -2.69 -11.43
N GLN A 69 -1.02 -2.73 -12.53
CA GLN A 69 -1.72 -3.95 -12.94
C GLN A 69 -0.71 -5.06 -13.27
N GLY A 70 -0.98 -6.28 -12.80
CA GLY A 70 -0.09 -7.43 -13.00
C GLY A 70 1.18 -7.42 -12.14
N SER A 71 1.33 -6.45 -11.22
CA SER A 71 2.40 -6.51 -10.23
C SER A 71 2.19 -7.65 -9.23
N PRO A 72 3.23 -8.43 -8.88
CA PRO A 72 3.17 -9.38 -7.77
C PRO A 72 3.02 -8.69 -6.40
N GLU A 73 3.37 -7.40 -6.30
CA GLU A 73 3.27 -6.61 -5.08
C GLU A 73 1.98 -5.78 -5.02
N ARG A 74 1.03 -6.06 -5.92
CA ARG A 74 -0.19 -5.26 -6.05
C ARG A 74 -1.03 -5.31 -4.78
N LYS A 75 -1.05 -4.20 -4.05
CA LYS A 75 -1.84 -3.99 -2.82
C LYS A 75 -2.71 -2.73 -2.89
N GLY A 76 -2.47 -1.87 -3.87
CA GLY A 76 -3.05 -0.55 -4.02
C GLY A 76 -4.19 -0.47 -5.04
N LYS A 77 -5.20 0.34 -4.73
CA LYS A 77 -6.25 0.73 -5.70
C LYS A 77 -6.54 2.22 -5.58
N PHE A 78 -6.62 2.92 -6.71
CA PHE A 78 -7.20 4.26 -6.75
C PHE A 78 -8.71 4.16 -6.89
N ARG A 79 -9.44 4.97 -6.13
CA ARG A 79 -10.89 5.12 -6.24
C ARG A 79 -11.21 6.60 -6.39
N SER A 80 -12.11 6.91 -7.31
CA SER A 80 -12.61 8.28 -7.43
C SER A 80 -13.59 8.53 -6.29
N ILE A 81 -13.40 9.62 -5.57
CA ILE A 81 -14.49 10.20 -4.78
C ILE A 81 -15.40 11.04 -5.69
N ILE A 82 -16.67 11.13 -5.33
CA ILE A 82 -17.68 11.93 -6.02
C ILE A 82 -18.25 12.91 -4.99
N GLY A 83 -18.43 14.17 -5.39
CA GLY A 83 -18.94 15.22 -4.52
C GLY A 83 -17.87 15.80 -3.58
N ASN A 84 -18.31 16.50 -2.53
CA ASN A 84 -17.45 17.26 -1.63
C ASN A 84 -16.94 16.42 -0.44
N VAL A 85 -16.34 15.27 -0.74
CA VAL A 85 -15.74 14.40 0.28
C VAL A 85 -14.25 14.73 0.37
N ASN A 86 -13.72 14.92 1.57
CA ASN A 86 -12.27 15.13 1.72
C ASN A 86 -11.51 13.87 1.28
N PRO A 87 -10.39 13.98 0.57
CA PRO A 87 -9.58 12.82 0.19
C PRO A 87 -9.07 12.02 1.39
N TYR A 88 -8.99 10.70 1.25
CA TYR A 88 -8.53 9.80 2.33
C TYR A 88 -7.97 8.49 1.79
N ILE A 89 -7.06 7.87 2.53
CA ILE A 89 -6.67 6.48 2.29
C ILE A 89 -7.48 5.55 3.21
N THR A 90 -7.83 4.37 2.71
CA THR A 90 -8.33 3.27 3.53
C THR A 90 -7.27 2.19 3.59
N LEU A 91 -6.80 1.88 4.79
CA LEU A 91 -5.88 0.77 5.06
C LEU A 91 -6.71 -0.43 5.49
N TRP A 92 -6.62 -1.52 4.75
CA TRP A 92 -7.33 -2.77 5.02
C TRP A 92 -6.40 -3.77 5.69
N PHE A 93 -6.91 -4.39 6.74
CA PHE A 93 -6.22 -5.41 7.52
C PHE A 93 -7.04 -6.69 7.54
N SER A 94 -6.36 -7.83 7.43
CA SER A 94 -6.92 -9.17 7.61
C SER A 94 -6.10 -9.86 8.70
N ASN A 95 -6.75 -10.37 9.76
CA ASN A 95 -6.05 -10.94 10.92
C ASN A 95 -5.00 -9.99 11.54
N GLY A 96 -5.28 -8.68 11.56
CA GLY A 96 -4.35 -7.65 12.08
C GLY A 96 -3.13 -7.37 11.20
N GLU A 97 -3.03 -7.98 10.01
CA GLU A 97 -1.97 -7.74 9.04
C GLU A 97 -2.47 -6.91 7.87
N PHE A 98 -1.62 -5.98 7.40
CA PHE A 98 -1.94 -5.15 6.25
C PHE A 98 -2.09 -5.98 4.98
N PHE A 99 -3.20 -5.79 4.29
CA PHE A 99 -3.52 -6.49 3.05
C PHE A 99 -3.68 -5.56 1.85
N SER A 100 -4.33 -4.40 2.02
CA SER A 100 -4.59 -3.51 0.87
C SER A 100 -4.72 -2.04 1.27
N ILE A 101 -4.37 -1.14 0.35
CA ILE A 101 -4.58 0.31 0.48
C ILE A 101 -5.48 0.81 -0.65
N TYR A 102 -6.56 1.51 -0.29
CA TYR A 102 -7.37 2.26 -1.25
C TYR A 102 -7.07 3.74 -1.09
N VAL A 103 -6.73 4.41 -2.19
CA VAL A 103 -6.52 5.86 -2.22
C VAL A 103 -7.76 6.49 -2.85
N ASN A 104 -8.58 7.13 -2.03
CA ASN A 104 -9.85 7.72 -2.41
C ASN A 104 -9.64 9.22 -2.62
N VAL A 105 -9.59 9.64 -3.88
CA VAL A 105 -9.15 10.98 -4.32
C VAL A 105 -9.96 11.42 -5.55
N PRO A 106 -10.08 12.71 -5.85
CA PRO A 106 -10.68 13.17 -7.09
C PRO A 106 -9.95 12.55 -8.29
N SER A 107 -10.73 12.13 -9.30
CA SER A 107 -10.19 11.56 -10.53
C SER A 107 -9.33 12.56 -11.32
N ASN A 108 -9.62 13.86 -11.17
CA ASN A 108 -8.87 14.92 -11.80
C ASN A 108 -7.48 15.09 -11.14
N ARG A 109 -6.41 14.79 -11.88
CA ARG A 109 -5.02 14.98 -11.42
C ARG A 109 -4.59 16.45 -11.31
N ALA A 110 -5.38 17.39 -11.83
CA ALA A 110 -5.19 18.82 -11.63
C ALA A 110 -5.82 19.35 -10.31
N ASP A 111 -6.52 18.49 -9.55
CA ASP A 111 -7.08 18.85 -8.25
C ASP A 111 -5.99 19.25 -7.25
N ASN A 112 -6.32 20.15 -6.32
CA ASN A 112 -5.36 20.69 -5.36
C ASN A 112 -4.79 19.64 -4.39
N VAL A 113 -5.37 18.45 -4.29
CA VAL A 113 -4.78 17.34 -3.54
C VAL A 113 -3.52 16.80 -4.22
N TRP A 114 -3.38 16.97 -5.54
CA TRP A 114 -2.24 16.48 -6.30
C TRP A 114 -1.12 17.52 -6.39
N GLY A 115 0.11 17.02 -6.43
CA GLY A 115 1.33 17.80 -6.70
C GLY A 115 2.36 16.93 -7.41
N VAL A 116 3.45 17.53 -7.86
CA VAL A 116 4.56 16.83 -8.50
C VAL A 116 5.77 16.90 -7.57
N ALA A 117 6.47 15.78 -7.39
CA ALA A 117 7.76 15.75 -6.70
C ALA A 117 8.86 15.36 -7.70
N TYR A 118 9.93 16.16 -7.76
CA TYR A 118 11.07 15.93 -8.64
C TYR A 118 12.23 15.25 -7.89
N GLY A 119 13.07 14.54 -8.65
CA GLY A 119 14.00 13.49 -8.20
C GLY A 119 15.20 13.86 -7.33
N THR A 120 15.13 14.95 -6.57
CA THR A 120 16.17 15.32 -5.58
C THR A 120 15.65 15.32 -4.14
N GLN A 121 14.35 15.13 -3.92
CA GLN A 121 13.78 15.04 -2.58
C GLN A 121 14.00 13.64 -2.01
N LYS A 122 14.68 13.56 -0.86
CA LYS A 122 14.83 12.29 -0.12
C LYS A 122 13.45 11.68 0.10
N ALA A 123 13.26 10.44 -0.33
CA ALA A 123 12.03 9.70 -0.12
C ALA A 123 11.69 9.64 1.38
N PRO A 124 10.45 9.97 1.78
CA PRO A 124 9.97 9.61 3.10
C PRO A 124 9.97 8.09 3.26
N ASP A 125 9.99 7.64 4.51
CA ASP A 125 9.90 6.21 4.82
C ASP A 125 8.67 5.58 4.14
N VAL A 126 8.86 4.36 3.63
CA VAL A 126 7.77 3.56 3.06
C VAL A 126 6.68 3.40 4.11
N ILE A 127 5.43 3.46 3.65
CA ILE A 127 4.27 3.38 4.53
C ILE A 127 4.33 2.16 5.44
N ASP A 128 4.28 2.43 6.74
CA ASP A 128 3.98 1.45 7.78
C ASP A 128 2.48 1.60 8.14
N PRO A 129 1.61 0.72 7.62
CA PRO A 129 0.18 0.85 7.80
C PRO A 129 -0.25 0.77 9.26
N LYS A 130 0.47 0.02 10.10
CA LYS A 130 0.16 -0.09 11.54
C LYS A 130 0.50 1.19 12.26
N LYS A 131 1.66 1.79 11.96
CA LYS A 131 2.06 3.09 12.53
C LYS A 131 1.14 4.22 12.08
N VAL A 132 0.73 4.22 10.81
CA VAL A 132 -0.24 5.20 10.29
C VAL A 132 -1.59 5.04 10.99
N ALA A 133 -2.09 3.81 11.11
CA ALA A 133 -3.36 3.52 11.77
C ALA A 133 -3.35 3.86 13.27
N ALA A 134 -2.25 3.63 13.97
CA ALA A 134 -2.09 3.96 15.38
C ALA A 134 -1.89 5.47 15.66
N GLY A 135 -1.58 6.26 14.63
CA GLY A 135 -1.42 7.72 14.73
C GLY A 135 -2.71 8.52 14.54
N LEU A 136 -3.85 7.84 14.41
CA LEU A 136 -5.22 8.36 14.38
C LEU A 136 -5.96 8.14 15.71
#